data_AF-A0A3M0ZZH6-F1
#
_entry.id   AF-A0A3M0ZZH6-F1
#
_cell.length_a   1.000
_cell.length_b   1.000
_cell.length_c   1.000
_cell.angle_alpha   90.00
_cell.angle_beta   90.00
_cell.angle_gamma   90.00
#
_symmetry.space_group_name_H-M   'P 1'
#
loop_
_entity.id
_entity.type
_entity.pdbx_description
1 polymer ?
#
loop_
_entity_poly.entity_id
_entity_poly.type
_entity_poly.pdbx_seq_one_letter_code
_entity_poly.pdbx_strand_id
1 'polypeptide(L)'
;IGPVLGAGFIKYFENIFSKINDNVLHQWFDFLPQGLEDAMVWLIHPFVGKGWHLTLGAIFMLVVIFLPGGLVEGGQRLGRWLMRLLRGERKTPKAPATEPAE
;
A
#
# COMPACT_ATOMS: atom_id res chain seq x y z
N ILE A 1 -3.81 1.32 -14.46
CA ILE A 1 -3.77 0.71 -13.10
C ILE A 1 -2.93 1.55 -12.13
N GLY A 2 -1.71 1.99 -12.51
CA GLY A 2 -0.82 2.79 -11.64
C GLY A 2 -1.44 4.05 -10.99
N PRO A 3 -2.08 4.96 -11.74
CA PRO A 3 -2.69 6.16 -11.16
C PRO A 3 -3.85 5.87 -10.20
N VAL A 4 -4.63 4.83 -10.50
CA VAL A 4 -5.83 4.45 -9.74
C VAL A 4 -5.46 3.71 -8.45
N LEU A 5 -4.43 2.85 -8.48
CA LEU A 5 -3.87 2.23 -7.28
C LEU A 5 -3.24 3.26 -6.35
N GLY A 6 -2.51 4.23 -6.90
CA GLY A 6 -1.96 5.35 -6.11
C GLY A 6 -3.07 6.15 -5.42
N ALA A 7 -4.11 6.55 -6.17
CA ALA A 7 -5.25 7.26 -5.61
C ALA A 7 -6.01 6.44 -4.55
N GLY A 8 -6.16 5.13 -4.76
CA GLY A 8 -6.79 4.23 -3.79
C GLY A 8 -5.97 4.04 -2.51
N PHE A 9 -4.65 3.88 -2.64
CA PHE A 9 -3.73 3.78 -1.50
C PHE A 9 -3.76 5.08 -0.69
N ILE A 10 -3.59 6.22 -1.36
CA ILE A 10 -3.63 7.55 -0.73
C ILE A 10 -4.96 7.74 0.02
N LYS A 11 -6.10 7.37 -0.58
CA LYS A 11 -7.42 7.48 0.06
C LYS A 11 -7.65 6.52 1.23
N TYR A 12 -7.05 5.33 1.20
CA TYR A 12 -7.11 4.40 2.34
C TYR A 12 -6.30 4.92 3.52
N PHE A 13 -5.09 5.42 3.26
CA PHE A 13 -4.26 6.04 4.29
C PHE A 13 -4.84 7.36 4.79
N GLU A 14 -5.45 8.17 3.92
CA GLU A 14 -6.26 9.34 4.30
C GLU A 14 -7.26 8.95 5.37
N ASN A 15 -8.06 7.90 5.12
CA ASN A 15 -9.14 7.49 6.00
C ASN A 15 -8.65 6.90 7.33
N ILE A 16 -7.40 6.42 7.41
CA ILE A 16 -6.78 5.95 8.65
C ILE A 16 -6.20 7.14 9.41
N PHE A 17 -5.29 7.88 8.79
CA PHE A 17 -4.56 8.96 9.46
C PHE A 17 -5.44 10.17 9.76
N SER A 18 -6.50 10.44 8.99
CA SER A 18 -7.48 11.48 9.31
C SER A 18 -8.38 11.14 10.50
N LYS A 19 -8.50 9.85 10.84
CA LYS A 19 -9.30 9.37 11.97
C LYS A 19 -8.52 9.28 13.27
N ILE A 20 -7.19 9.26 13.20
CA ILE A 20 -6.37 9.38 14.38
C ILE A 20 -6.50 10.83 14.87
N ASN A 21 -7.10 11.00 16.05
CA ASN A 21 -7.32 12.28 16.71
C ASN A 21 -6.58 12.30 18.05
N ASP A 22 -6.62 13.45 18.74
CA ASP A 22 -5.96 13.62 20.05
C ASP A 22 -6.30 12.48 21.03
N ASN A 23 -7.55 12.01 21.06
CA ASN A 23 -7.95 10.90 21.94
C ASN A 23 -7.19 9.60 21.66
N VAL A 24 -6.90 9.29 20.39
CA VAL A 24 -6.12 8.09 20.03
C VAL A 24 -4.65 8.27 20.43
N LEU A 25 -4.11 9.49 20.28
CA LEU A 25 -2.73 9.77 20.71
C LEU A 25 -2.60 9.69 22.23
N HIS A 26 -3.52 10.31 22.97
CA HIS A 26 -3.58 10.22 24.43
C HIS A 26 -3.69 8.76 24.87
N GLN A 27 -4.54 7.94 24.24
CA GLN A 27 -4.61 6.51 24.53
C GLN A 27 -3.30 5.74 24.25
N TRP A 28 -2.53 6.13 23.23
CA TRP A 28 -1.24 5.50 22.93
C TRP A 28 -0.15 5.93 23.89
N PHE A 29 -0.23 7.14 24.45
CA PHE A 29 0.76 7.71 25.37
C PHE A 29 0.31 7.71 26.84
N ASP A 30 -0.85 7.14 27.17
CA ASP A 30 -1.41 7.00 28.53
C ASP A 30 -0.49 6.20 29.49
N PHE A 31 0.51 5.51 28.94
CA PHE A 31 1.56 4.85 29.72
C PHE A 31 2.65 5.81 30.23
N LEU A 32 2.69 7.05 29.73
CA LEU A 32 3.66 8.08 30.11
C LEU A 32 3.07 9.01 31.19
N PRO A 33 3.92 9.68 32.00
CA PRO A 33 3.46 10.74 32.89
C PRO A 33 2.81 11.88 32.08
N GLN A 34 1.69 12.43 32.57
CA GLN A 34 0.87 13.45 31.88
C GLN A 34 1.65 14.59 31.21
N GLY A 35 2.67 15.14 31.88
CA GLY A 35 3.46 16.24 31.30
C GLY A 35 4.29 15.85 30.07
N LEU A 36 4.71 14.59 29.97
CA LEU A 36 5.44 14.06 28.81
C LEU A 36 4.48 13.58 27.72
N GLU A 37 3.35 13.00 28.12
CA GLU A 37 2.24 12.65 27.24
C GLU A 37 1.80 13.88 26.43
N ASP A 38 1.42 14.97 27.10
CA ASP A 38 0.95 16.19 26.44
C ASP A 38 1.99 16.79 25.48
N ALA A 39 3.28 16.72 25.84
CA ALA A 39 4.36 17.19 24.97
C ALA A 39 4.52 16.33 23.70
N MET A 40 4.39 15.00 23.82
CA MET A 40 4.45 14.06 22.69
C MET A 40 3.21 14.23 21.80
N VAL A 41 2.01 14.33 22.39
CA VAL A 41 0.77 14.56 21.66
C VAL A 41 0.82 15.89 20.92
N TRP A 42 1.24 16.97 21.56
CA TRP A 42 1.37 18.29 20.91
C TRP A 42 2.35 18.27 19.74
N LEU A 43 3.44 17.52 19.84
CA LEU A 43 4.43 17.38 18.77
C LEU A 43 3.90 16.54 17.59
N ILE A 44 3.18 15.45 17.87
CA ILE A 44 2.75 14.46 16.85
C ILE A 44 1.40 14.83 16.23
N HIS A 45 0.50 15.46 16.99
CA HIS A 45 -0.81 15.91 16.52
C HIS A 45 -0.79 16.66 15.17
N PRO A 46 0.12 17.63 14.90
CA PRO A 46 0.17 18.30 13.59
C PRO A 46 0.56 17.38 12.43
N PHE A 47 1.17 16.21 12.67
CA PHE A 47 1.52 15.22 11.65
C PHE A 47 0.40 14.20 11.40
N VAL A 48 -0.65 14.24 12.21
CA VAL A 48 -1.77 13.31 12.18
C VAL A 48 -3.08 14.13 12.00
N GLY A 49 -4.20 13.48 11.69
CA GLY A 49 -5.46 14.17 11.44
C GLY A 49 -5.38 15.07 10.19
N LYS A 50 -5.18 16.38 10.38
CA LYS A 50 -5.08 17.40 9.31
C LYS A 50 -3.77 17.35 8.53
N GLY A 51 -2.66 16.97 9.17
CA GLY A 51 -1.33 16.94 8.55
C GLY A 51 -0.90 15.59 8.00
N TRP A 52 -1.83 14.65 7.85
CA TRP A 52 -1.53 13.27 7.44
C TRP A 52 -0.74 13.14 6.14
N HIS A 53 -0.92 14.08 5.20
CA HIS A 53 -0.17 14.13 3.95
C HIS A 53 1.34 14.30 4.17
N LEU A 54 1.76 15.02 5.22
CA LEU A 54 3.18 15.20 5.55
C LEU A 54 3.80 13.87 5.98
N THR A 55 3.11 13.15 6.86
CA THR A 55 3.53 11.82 7.33
C THR A 55 3.53 10.81 6.19
N LEU A 56 2.50 10.82 5.35
CA LEU A 56 2.44 9.96 4.17
C LEU A 56 3.59 10.27 3.21
N GLY A 57 3.87 11.54 2.95
CA GLY A 57 4.98 11.98 2.09
C GLY A 57 6.35 11.57 2.64
N ALA A 58 6.57 11.73 3.95
CA ALA A 58 7.81 11.32 4.61
C ALA A 58 8.01 9.80 4.57
N ILE A 59 6.97 9.01 4.90
CA ILE A 59 7.01 7.55 4.80
C ILE A 59 7.21 7.12 3.34
N PHE A 60 6.53 7.76 2.41
CA PHE A 60 6.69 7.48 0.98
C PHE A 60 8.12 7.75 0.51
N MET A 61 8.73 8.87 0.92
CA MET A 61 10.13 9.16 0.62
C MET A 61 11.06 8.12 1.24
N LEU A 62 10.86 7.74 2.50
CA LEU A 62 11.65 6.67 3.12
C LEU A 62 11.53 5.36 2.33
N VAL A 63 10.30 4.93 2.02
CA VAL A 63 10.07 3.71 1.24
C VAL A 63 10.74 3.81 -0.13
N VAL A 64 10.60 4.91 -0.86
CA VAL A 64 11.18 5.05 -2.21
C VAL A 64 12.71 5.14 -2.18
N ILE A 65 13.29 5.79 -1.17
CA ILE A 65 14.75 5.89 -1.01
C ILE A 65 15.34 4.53 -0.65
N PHE A 66 14.70 3.80 0.27
CA PHE A 66 15.22 2.53 0.76
C PHE A 66 14.82 1.33 -0.11
N LEU A 67 13.76 1.43 -0.91
CA LEU A 67 13.34 0.39 -1.86
C LEU A 67 13.50 0.88 -3.31
N PRO A 68 14.73 1.15 -3.80
CA PRO A 68 14.94 1.49 -5.21
C PRO A 68 14.81 0.28 -6.15
N GLY A 69 15.05 -0.95 -5.67
CA GLY A 69 15.03 -2.18 -6.49
C GLY A 69 14.06 -3.29 -6.05
N GLY A 70 13.93 -3.54 -4.75
CA GLY A 70 13.25 -4.75 -4.23
C GLY A 70 11.73 -4.83 -4.48
N LEU A 71 11.00 -3.72 -4.44
CA LEU A 71 9.56 -3.71 -4.75
C LEU A 71 9.28 -3.86 -6.24
N VAL A 72 10.13 -3.28 -7.09
CA VAL A 72 9.99 -3.36 -8.55
C VAL A 72 10.22 -4.80 -9.00
N GLU A 73 11.26 -5.45 -8.48
CA GLU A 73 11.52 -6.87 -8.71
C GLU A 73 10.43 -7.76 -8.10
N GLY A 74 9.96 -7.45 -6.88
CA GLY A 74 8.88 -8.17 -6.22
C GLY A 74 7.55 -8.10 -6.98
N GLY A 75 7.18 -6.92 -7.45
CA GLY A 75 5.99 -6.70 -8.28
C GLY A 75 6.08 -7.39 -9.63
N GLN A 76 7.24 -7.35 -10.30
CA GLN A 76 7.47 -8.08 -11.54
C GLN A 76 7.45 -9.61 -11.33
N ARG A 77 7.96 -10.11 -10.20
CA ARG A 77 7.96 -11.54 -9.87
C ARG A 77 6.54 -12.03 -9.54
N LEU A 78 5.79 -11.26 -8.76
CA LEU A 78 4.40 -11.56 -8.42
C LEU A 78 3.49 -11.47 -9.64
N GLY A 79 3.67 -10.46 -10.50
CA GLY A 79 2.93 -10.32 -11.76
C GLY A 79 3.16 -11.49 -12.72
N ARG A 80 4.40 -11.98 -12.85
CA ARG A 80 4.72 -13.19 -13.63
C ARG A 80 4.07 -14.44 -13.05
N TRP A 81 4.01 -14.56 -11.72
CA TRP A 81 3.35 -15.67 -11.05
C TRP A 81 1.82 -15.63 -11.25
N LEU A 82 1.20 -14.47 -11.05
CA LEU A 82 -0.24 -14.27 -11.25
C LEU A 82 -0.66 -14.53 -12.71
N MET A 83 0.14 -14.06 -13.67
CA MET A 83 -0.12 -14.26 -15.10
C MET A 83 -0.03 -15.74 -15.50
N ARG A 84 0.87 -16.51 -14.86
CA ARG A 84 0.95 -17.97 -15.06
C ARG A 84 -0.27 -18.69 -14.50
N LEU A 85 -0.76 -18.29 -13.33
CA LEU A 85 -2.01 -18.83 -12.78
C LEU A 85 -3.21 -18.53 -13.68
N LEU A 86 -3.32 -17.30 -14.17
CA LEU A 86 -4.42 -16.88 -15.05
C LEU A 86 -4.34 -17.49 -16.46
N ARG A 87 -3.15 -17.84 -16.94
CA ARG A 87 -2.95 -18.53 -18.24
C ARG A 87 -3.08 -20.05 -18.15
N GLY A 88 -3.29 -20.62 -16.97
CA GLY A 88 -3.48 -22.06 -16.76
C GLY A 88 -4.74 -22.66 -17.42
N GLU A 89 -5.65 -21.85 -17.96
CA GLU A 89 -6.92 -22.30 -18.56
C GLU A 89 -7.04 -22.00 -20.07
N ARG A 90 -5.96 -22.14 -20.84
CA ARG A 90 -6.11 -22.37 -22.29
C ARG A 90 -5.58 -23.75 -22.64
N LYS A 91 -6.38 -24.78 -22.31
CA LYS A 91 -6.37 -26.02 -23.10
C LYS A 91 -6.80 -25.65 -24.51
N THR A 92 -5.83 -25.52 -25.41
CA THR A 92 -6.06 -25.53 -26.85
C THR A 92 -6.85 -26.81 -27.18
N PRO A 93 -8.09 -26.74 -27.68
CA PRO A 93 -8.66 -27.89 -28.35
C PRO A 93 -7.79 -28.09 -29.59
N LYS A 94 -7.07 -29.20 -29.62
CA LYS A 94 -6.35 -29.70 -30.78
C LYS A 94 -7.30 -29.60 -31.98
N ALA A 95 -6.93 -28.82 -33.00
CA ALA A 95 -7.68 -28.79 -34.24
C ALA A 95 -7.88 -30.24 -34.72
N PRO A 96 -9.10 -30.69 -35.07
CA PRO A 96 -9.22 -31.93 -35.79
C PRO A 96 -8.53 -31.70 -37.12
N ALA A 97 -7.46 -32.47 -37.36
CA ALA A 97 -6.79 -32.50 -38.64
C ALA A 97 -7.83 -32.90 -39.70
N THR A 98 -8.23 -31.95 -40.52
CA THR A 98 -8.88 -32.22 -41.80
C THR A 98 -7.78 -32.69 -42.74
N GLU A 99 -7.62 -34.01 -42.88
CA GLU A 99 -7.04 -34.59 -44.08
C GLU A 99 -8.21 -35.05 -44.98
N PRO A 100 -8.35 -34.49 -46.20
CA PRO A 100 -9.30 -34.95 -47.19
C PRO A 100 -8.69 -36.05 -48.08
N ALA A 101 -9.54 -37.00 -48.48
CA ALA A 101 -9.38 -37.99 -49.56
C ALA A 101 -8.33 -39.10 -49.35
N GLU A 102 -8.78 -40.35 -49.19
CA GLU A 102 -9.04 -41.37 -50.25
C GLU A 102 -9.91 -42.49 -49.68
#